data_AF-A0A520ELY5-F1
#
_entry.id   AF-A0A520ELY5-F1
#
_cell.length_a   1.000
_cell.length_b   1.000
_cell.length_c   1.000
_cell.angle_alpha   90.00
_cell.angle_beta   90.00
_cell.angle_gamma   90.00
#
_symmetry.space_group_name_H-M   'P 1'
#
loop_
_entity.id
_entity.type
_entity.pdbx_description
1 polymer ?
#
loop_
_entity_poly.entity_id
_entity_poly.type
_entity_poly.pdbx_seq_one_letter_code
_entity_poly.pdbx_strand_id
1 'polypeptide(L)'
;MLGMPQVSEPLMATPTFRRIQHLLLSIGPVGEKATPTTSPRGRVHRFPAVLVGASSYCRRTYIRRVGAFMVETADIETEICALAGQIAAASAQYLILVGEFDARRGWAAWETRSCAHWLSWRAGVDLHTAREQVRVAKAMRELPLITSAYLSGTVSYSKVRAMTRVATADNEASLLQKALDAPAAHIERLCRGLKKAMRPTRGNGVDLDPCVGRWRWDDEDGSLVVTARFRPEDGKRFLAAVTRAEYERTRTEVESEGDRSAPAPPNPVPALVAMAEMVCDAIDSPVVSPAAEVLVHLGDSTEAGCDHAHFDDGPGLDDETLAQVLCSSVMRV
;
A
#
# COMPACT_ATOMS: atom_id res chain seq x y z
N MET A 1 37.70 9.39 -57.08
CA MET A 1 37.21 8.56 -58.21
C MET A 1 37.19 7.13 -57.72
N LEU A 2 36.11 6.38 -58.00
CA LEU A 2 35.70 5.09 -57.39
C LEU A 2 34.94 5.31 -56.06
N GLY A 3 33.71 4.86 -55.84
CA GLY A 3 32.82 3.97 -56.58
C GLY A 3 31.95 3.27 -55.54
N MET A 4 30.64 3.57 -55.50
CA MET A 4 29.70 2.82 -54.68
C MET A 4 29.55 1.38 -55.19
N PRO A 5 29.22 0.44 -54.30
CA PRO A 5 28.27 -0.59 -54.64
C PRO A 5 27.13 -0.71 -53.62
N GLN A 6 25.93 -0.83 -54.15
CA GLN A 6 24.74 -1.38 -53.52
C GLN A 6 24.87 -2.90 -53.42
N VAL A 7 24.57 -3.51 -52.27
CA VAL A 7 24.07 -4.90 -52.20
C VAL A 7 23.01 -5.02 -51.08
N SER A 8 21.89 -5.55 -51.52
CA SER A 8 20.64 -6.05 -50.93
C SER A 8 20.74 -7.02 -49.72
N GLU A 9 19.81 -6.83 -48.76
CA GLU A 9 19.00 -7.77 -47.90
C GLU A 9 19.57 -9.13 -47.39
N PRO A 10 19.00 -9.80 -46.34
CA PRO A 10 17.82 -9.48 -45.51
C PRO A 10 18.05 -9.55 -43.98
N LEU A 11 17.24 -8.82 -43.19
CA LEU A 11 17.21 -8.97 -41.73
C LEU A 11 16.28 -10.14 -41.34
N MET A 12 16.89 -11.16 -40.73
CA MET A 12 16.23 -12.32 -40.16
C MET A 12 15.17 -11.95 -39.12
N ALA A 13 14.01 -12.57 -39.27
CA ALA A 13 12.91 -12.59 -38.32
C ALA A 13 13.35 -13.20 -36.98
N THR A 14 13.08 -12.50 -35.88
CA THR A 14 13.17 -13.02 -34.51
C THR A 14 11.84 -13.72 -34.13
N PRO A 15 11.90 -14.92 -33.53
CA PRO A 15 10.72 -15.74 -33.30
C PRO A 15 9.88 -15.24 -32.11
N THR A 16 8.60 -15.12 -32.39
CA THR A 16 7.49 -14.78 -31.51
C THR A 16 7.33 -15.75 -30.33
N PHE A 17 7.24 -15.20 -29.12
CA PHE A 17 6.78 -15.85 -27.90
C PHE A 17 5.34 -16.41 -28.09
N ARG A 18 5.22 -17.66 -28.52
CA ARG A 18 3.99 -18.46 -28.49
C ARG A 18 4.29 -19.81 -27.87
N ARG A 19 4.10 -19.97 -26.54
CA ARG A 19 3.97 -21.30 -25.91
C ARG A 19 3.57 -21.27 -24.42
N ILE A 20 2.41 -20.72 -24.07
CA ILE A 20 1.66 -21.19 -22.87
C ILE A 20 0.17 -21.09 -23.19
N GLN A 21 -0.37 -22.05 -23.95
CA GLN A 21 -1.81 -22.13 -24.21
C GLN A 21 -2.35 -23.55 -24.39
N HIS A 22 -1.69 -24.55 -23.81
CA HIS A 22 -2.21 -25.92 -23.80
C HIS A 22 -2.11 -26.52 -22.41
N LEU A 23 -3.02 -26.12 -21.52
CA LEU A 23 -3.56 -27.00 -20.49
C LEU A 23 -4.85 -26.36 -19.93
N LEU A 24 -5.98 -26.63 -20.59
CA LEU A 24 -7.35 -26.64 -20.04
C LEU A 24 -8.34 -26.77 -21.21
N LEU A 25 -8.47 -27.99 -21.71
CA LEU A 25 -9.60 -28.43 -22.54
C LEU A 25 -10.21 -29.65 -21.84
N SER A 26 -11.28 -29.41 -21.08
CA SER A 26 -12.32 -30.40 -20.82
C SER A 26 -13.57 -29.66 -20.34
N ILE A 27 -14.34 -29.13 -21.29
CA ILE A 27 -15.76 -28.79 -21.08
C ILE A 27 -16.51 -29.39 -22.26
N GLY A 28 -17.24 -30.46 -21.99
CA GLY A 28 -18.31 -30.97 -22.85
C GLY A 28 -19.65 -30.31 -22.52
N PRO A 29 -20.65 -30.37 -23.42
CA PRO A 29 -21.67 -29.34 -23.56
C PRO A 29 -22.98 -29.67 -22.84
N VAL A 30 -23.71 -28.64 -22.42
CA VAL A 30 -25.16 -28.72 -22.22
C VAL A 30 -25.77 -27.50 -22.91
N GLY A 31 -26.45 -27.75 -24.02
CA GLY A 31 -27.37 -26.78 -24.61
C GLY A 31 -28.78 -27.12 -24.19
N GLU A 32 -29.58 -26.11 -23.87
CA GLU A 32 -30.94 -26.01 -24.43
C GLU A 32 -31.42 -24.55 -24.39
N LYS A 33 -32.23 -24.22 -25.40
CA LYS A 33 -32.64 -22.89 -25.85
C LYS A 33 -33.72 -22.27 -24.96
N ALA A 34 -33.67 -20.96 -24.77
CA ALA A 34 -34.87 -20.13 -24.62
C ALA A 34 -34.62 -18.71 -25.18
N THR A 35 -35.35 -18.35 -26.24
CA THR A 35 -35.45 -17.00 -26.84
C THR A 35 -36.37 -16.09 -26.02
N PRO A 36 -36.31 -14.76 -26.20
CA PRO A 36 -36.54 -13.78 -25.13
C PRO A 36 -37.95 -13.18 -25.13
N THR A 37 -38.42 -12.80 -23.94
CA THR A 37 -39.59 -11.93 -23.74
C THR A 37 -39.20 -10.71 -22.89
N THR A 38 -39.15 -9.57 -23.58
CA THR A 38 -39.43 -8.17 -23.22
C THR A 38 -39.40 -7.69 -21.75
N SER A 39 -38.51 -6.71 -21.51
CA SER A 39 -38.36 -5.68 -20.44
C SER A 39 -39.68 -4.99 -19.98
N PRO A 40 -39.78 -4.22 -18.85
CA PRO A 40 -38.68 -3.57 -18.12
C PRO A 40 -38.67 -3.54 -16.57
N ARG A 41 -37.43 -3.61 -16.07
CA ARG A 41 -36.76 -2.83 -14.99
C ARG A 41 -37.53 -2.46 -13.71
N GLY A 42 -37.17 -3.18 -12.65
CA GLY A 42 -37.33 -2.78 -11.26
C GLY A 42 -36.63 -3.80 -10.37
N ARG A 43 -35.29 -3.74 -10.29
CA ARG A 43 -34.51 -4.76 -9.56
C ARG A 43 -34.35 -4.32 -8.10
N VAL A 44 -35.26 -4.81 -7.26
CA VAL A 44 -35.16 -4.75 -5.80
C VAL A 44 -33.96 -5.57 -5.38
N HIS A 45 -32.87 -4.91 -4.97
CA HIS A 45 -31.77 -5.58 -4.28
C HIS A 45 -32.19 -5.81 -2.82
N ARG A 46 -32.91 -6.91 -2.59
CA ARG A 46 -32.97 -7.52 -1.26
C ARG A 46 -31.55 -7.96 -0.92
N PHE A 47 -30.90 -7.27 0.01
CA PHE A 47 -29.76 -7.80 0.72
C PHE A 47 -30.23 -9.03 1.50
N PRO A 48 -29.79 -10.25 1.16
CA PRO A 48 -29.95 -11.34 2.12
C PRO A 48 -29.05 -10.99 3.31
N ALA A 49 -29.63 -11.04 4.51
CA ALA A 49 -28.86 -11.25 5.72
C ALA A 49 -28.00 -12.51 5.49
N VAL A 50 -26.73 -12.30 5.15
CA VAL A 50 -25.76 -13.38 5.07
C VAL A 50 -25.47 -13.76 6.51
N LEU A 51 -26.27 -14.71 6.99
CA LEU A 51 -25.85 -15.70 7.97
C LEU A 51 -24.38 -15.99 7.73
N VAL A 52 -23.57 -15.77 8.76
CA VAL A 52 -22.16 -16.14 8.85
C VAL A 52 -22.04 -17.61 8.46
N GLY A 53 -21.84 -17.81 7.15
CA GLY A 53 -21.65 -19.11 6.53
C GLY A 53 -20.27 -19.56 6.90
N ALA A 54 -20.22 -20.51 7.84
CA ALA A 54 -19.04 -21.29 8.15
C ALA A 54 -18.23 -21.56 6.87
N SER A 55 -16.98 -21.10 6.87
CA SER A 55 -16.03 -21.34 5.79
C SER A 55 -15.89 -22.84 5.59
N SER A 56 -16.63 -23.35 4.62
CA SER A 56 -16.50 -24.68 4.06
C SER A 56 -15.34 -24.65 3.07
N TYR A 57 -14.12 -24.46 3.57
CA TYR A 57 -12.92 -24.72 2.78
C TYR A 57 -11.99 -25.66 3.56
N CYS A 58 -11.73 -26.81 2.92
CA CYS A 58 -10.86 -27.91 3.33
C CYS A 58 -11.45 -28.93 4.34
N ARG A 59 -12.44 -29.70 3.88
CA ARG A 59 -12.83 -30.97 4.51
C ARG A 59 -12.41 -32.16 3.64
N ARG A 60 -11.11 -32.41 3.47
CA ARG A 60 -10.57 -33.75 3.14
C ARG A 60 -9.04 -33.80 3.31
N THR A 61 -8.57 -34.65 4.25
CA THR A 61 -7.23 -35.29 4.34
C THR A 61 -6.02 -34.34 4.35
N TYR A 62 -5.29 -34.13 5.45
CA TYR A 62 -4.44 -35.11 6.15
C TYR A 62 -4.26 -34.67 7.62
N ILE A 63 -5.02 -35.23 8.56
CA ILE A 63 -4.47 -35.41 9.91
C ILE A 63 -3.97 -36.85 9.88
N ARG A 64 -2.72 -37.03 9.42
CA ARG A 64 -1.99 -38.24 9.75
C ARG A 64 -1.89 -38.19 11.27
N ARG A 65 -2.70 -39.03 11.91
CA ARG A 65 -2.64 -39.33 13.35
C ARG A 65 -1.15 -39.44 13.66
N VAL A 66 -0.59 -38.48 14.40
CA VAL A 66 0.75 -38.61 14.98
C VAL A 66 0.57 -39.68 16.05
N GLY A 67 0.50 -40.93 15.60
CA GLY A 67 0.66 -42.07 16.46
C GLY A 67 2.03 -41.93 17.07
N ALA A 68 2.09 -41.98 18.39
CA ALA A 68 3.31 -42.03 19.16
C ALA A 68 4.13 -43.26 18.73
N PHE A 69 4.88 -43.12 17.64
CA PHE A 69 6.07 -43.88 17.37
C PHE A 69 7.22 -42.98 17.80
N MET A 70 8.24 -43.56 18.42
CA MET A 70 9.44 -42.84 18.86
C MET A 70 10.12 -42.23 17.63
N VAL A 71 9.75 -41.00 17.29
CA VAL A 71 10.42 -40.21 16.26
C VAL A 71 11.68 -39.64 16.91
N GLU A 72 12.84 -39.94 16.36
CA GLU A 72 14.09 -39.35 16.86
C GLU A 72 14.09 -37.84 16.63
N THR A 73 14.73 -37.07 17.50
CA THR A 73 14.78 -35.60 17.37
C THR A 73 15.27 -35.16 15.98
N ALA A 74 16.21 -35.89 15.38
CA ALA A 74 16.73 -35.63 14.04
C ALA A 74 15.67 -35.78 12.92
N ASP A 75 14.74 -36.73 13.06
CA ASP A 75 13.62 -36.90 12.13
C ASP A 75 12.62 -35.74 12.27
N ILE A 76 12.37 -35.28 13.50
CA ILE A 76 11.52 -34.10 13.77
C ILE A 76 12.16 -32.85 13.16
N GLU A 77 13.46 -32.64 13.34
CA GLU A 77 14.20 -31.52 12.75
C GLU A 77 14.11 -31.50 11.23
N THR A 78 14.28 -32.67 10.60
CA THR A 78 14.17 -32.83 9.15
C THR A 78 12.76 -32.50 8.67
N GLU A 79 11.73 -33.00 9.37
CA GLU A 79 10.32 -32.74 9.03
C GLU A 79 9.96 -31.26 9.22
N ILE A 80 10.43 -30.61 10.30
CA ILE A 80 10.25 -29.17 10.52
C ILE A 80 10.84 -28.38 9.35
N CYS A 81 12.05 -28.72 8.91
CA CYS A 81 12.70 -28.03 7.80
C CYS A 81 11.97 -28.25 6.47
N ALA A 82 11.51 -29.48 6.21
CA ALA A 82 10.73 -29.80 5.02
C ALA A 82 9.40 -29.02 4.99
N LEU A 83 8.66 -29.01 6.10
CA LEU A 83 7.41 -28.25 6.23
C LEU A 83 7.63 -26.75 6.11
N ALA A 84 8.71 -26.21 6.68
CA ALA A 84 9.06 -24.80 6.52
C ALA A 84 9.28 -24.42 5.05
N GLY A 85 9.96 -25.29 4.28
CA GLY A 85 10.12 -25.13 2.83
C GLY A 85 8.80 -25.18 2.07
N GLN A 86 7.91 -26.12 2.42
CA GLN A 86 6.57 -26.22 1.82
C GLN A 86 5.70 -24.99 2.12
N ILE A 87 5.73 -24.50 3.37
CA ILE A 87 5.04 -23.25 3.77
C ILE A 87 5.58 -22.07 2.96
N ALA A 88 6.91 -21.99 2.78
CA ALA A 88 7.52 -20.95 1.96
C ALA A 88 7.04 -21.02 0.49
N ALA A 89 7.07 -22.19 -0.12
CA ALA A 89 6.61 -22.41 -1.49
C ALA A 89 5.12 -22.06 -1.68
N ALA A 90 4.25 -22.51 -0.77
CA ALA A 90 2.81 -22.19 -0.80
C ALA A 90 2.56 -20.68 -0.61
N SER A 91 3.32 -20.05 0.30
CA SER A 91 3.26 -18.59 0.50
C SER A 91 3.70 -17.83 -0.75
N ALA A 92 4.72 -18.31 -1.47
CA ALA A 92 5.16 -17.72 -2.73
C ALA A 92 4.07 -17.77 -3.80
N GLN A 93 3.40 -18.92 -3.96
CA GLN A 93 2.27 -19.07 -4.88
C GLN A 93 1.12 -18.12 -4.54
N TYR A 94 0.77 -18.01 -3.25
CA TYR A 94 -0.21 -17.07 -2.76
C TYR A 94 0.17 -15.61 -3.12
N LEU A 95 1.42 -15.21 -2.87
CA LEU A 95 1.87 -13.84 -3.16
C LEU A 95 1.95 -13.52 -4.65
N ILE A 96 2.21 -14.50 -5.52
CA ILE A 96 2.09 -14.31 -6.97
C ILE A 96 0.65 -13.99 -7.36
N LEU A 97 -0.33 -14.72 -6.81
CA LEU A 97 -1.76 -14.43 -7.05
C LEU A 97 -2.16 -13.06 -6.49
N VAL A 98 -1.68 -12.69 -5.31
CA VAL A 98 -1.89 -11.35 -4.74
C VAL A 98 -1.32 -10.27 -5.66
N GLY A 99 -0.12 -10.47 -6.20
CA GLY A 99 0.54 -9.53 -7.10
C GLY A 99 -0.23 -9.34 -8.40
N GLU A 100 -0.72 -10.43 -9.00
CA GLU A 100 -1.58 -10.39 -10.18
C GLU A 100 -2.94 -9.74 -9.90
N PHE A 101 -3.55 -10.05 -8.76
CA PHE A 101 -4.83 -9.48 -8.36
C PHE A 101 -4.74 -7.97 -8.10
N ASP A 102 -3.67 -7.51 -7.42
CA ASP A 102 -3.40 -6.09 -7.22
C ASP A 102 -3.13 -5.36 -8.54
N ALA A 103 -2.33 -5.95 -9.44
CA ALA A 103 -2.01 -5.40 -10.76
C ALA A 103 -3.25 -5.18 -11.63
N ARG A 104 -4.23 -6.10 -11.53
CA ARG A 104 -5.51 -6.01 -12.24
C ARG A 104 -6.54 -5.13 -11.53
N ARG A 105 -6.18 -4.54 -10.38
CA ARG A 105 -7.09 -3.82 -9.48
C ARG A 105 -8.35 -4.63 -9.15
N GLY A 106 -8.24 -5.95 -9.00
CA GLY A 106 -9.38 -6.83 -8.78
C GLY A 106 -10.18 -6.53 -7.50
N TRP A 107 -9.55 -5.81 -6.57
CA TRP A 107 -10.15 -5.30 -5.34
C TRP A 107 -11.11 -4.12 -5.55
N ALA A 108 -10.99 -3.37 -6.65
CA ALA A 108 -11.78 -2.16 -6.88
C ALA A 108 -13.28 -2.46 -7.10
N ALA A 109 -13.60 -3.60 -7.72
CA ALA A 109 -14.99 -4.04 -7.92
C ALA A 109 -15.73 -4.42 -6.63
N TRP A 110 -15.00 -4.50 -5.51
CA TRP A 110 -15.54 -4.84 -4.20
C TRP A 110 -15.68 -3.61 -3.29
N GLU A 111 -15.61 -2.40 -3.85
CA GLU A 111 -15.69 -1.13 -3.10
C GLU A 111 -14.63 -1.02 -2.00
N THR A 112 -13.56 -1.83 -2.08
CA THR A 112 -12.44 -1.77 -1.16
C THR A 112 -11.42 -0.75 -1.66
N ARG A 113 -10.79 -0.02 -0.73
CA ARG A 113 -9.87 1.10 -1.06
C ARG A 113 -8.52 0.63 -1.63
N SER A 114 -8.10 -0.59 -1.33
CA SER A 114 -6.84 -1.16 -1.84
C SER A 114 -6.82 -2.69 -1.74
N CYS A 115 -5.87 -3.33 -2.43
CA CYS A 115 -5.66 -4.77 -2.31
C CYS A 115 -5.39 -5.22 -0.88
N ALA A 116 -4.69 -4.41 -0.07
CA ALA A 116 -4.41 -4.75 1.32
C ALA A 116 -5.70 -4.75 2.18
N HIS A 117 -6.61 -3.80 1.96
CA HIS A 117 -7.92 -3.79 2.62
C HIS A 117 -8.77 -4.99 2.19
N TRP A 118 -8.74 -5.32 0.89
CA TRP A 118 -9.40 -6.51 0.38
C TRP A 118 -8.87 -7.79 1.03
N LEU A 119 -7.54 -7.94 1.14
CA LEU A 119 -6.94 -9.08 1.85
C LEU A 119 -7.32 -9.11 3.33
N SER A 120 -7.39 -7.96 3.98
CA SER A 120 -7.73 -7.92 5.39
C SER A 120 -9.15 -8.41 5.64
N TRP A 121 -10.09 -7.92 4.83
CA TRP A 121 -11.49 -8.33 4.90
C TRP A 121 -11.71 -9.77 4.41
N ARG A 122 -11.17 -10.16 3.25
CA ARG A 122 -11.51 -11.41 2.57
C ARG A 122 -10.62 -12.59 2.90
N ALA A 123 -9.35 -12.33 3.16
CA ALA A 123 -8.38 -13.36 3.51
C ALA A 123 -8.09 -13.40 5.03
N GLY A 124 -8.70 -12.51 5.83
CA GLY A 124 -8.57 -12.49 7.29
C GLY A 124 -7.18 -12.13 7.79
N VAL A 125 -6.40 -11.39 6.99
CA VAL A 125 -5.04 -10.96 7.33
C VAL A 125 -5.10 -9.61 8.06
N ASP A 126 -4.28 -9.39 9.09
CA ASP A 126 -4.15 -8.04 9.66
C ASP A 126 -3.72 -7.04 8.58
N LEU A 127 -4.22 -5.80 8.63
CA LEU A 127 -3.95 -4.78 7.63
C LEU A 127 -2.46 -4.45 7.48
N HIS A 128 -1.68 -4.47 8.57
CA HIS A 128 -0.23 -4.26 8.51
C HIS A 128 0.46 -5.38 7.71
N THR A 129 0.14 -6.63 8.04
CA THR A 129 0.65 -7.82 7.35
C THR A 129 0.21 -7.84 5.88
N ALA A 130 -1.05 -7.48 5.59
CA ALA A 130 -1.56 -7.39 4.23
C ALA A 130 -0.81 -6.35 3.39
N ARG A 131 -0.51 -5.16 3.95
CA ARG A 131 0.29 -4.13 3.27
C ARG A 131 1.70 -4.65 2.94
N GLU A 132 2.34 -5.35 3.87
CA GLU A 132 3.67 -5.93 3.63
C GLU A 132 3.62 -7.06 2.59
N GLN A 133 2.61 -7.94 2.64
CA GLN A 133 2.38 -8.97 1.63
C GLN A 133 2.20 -8.37 0.23
N VAL A 134 1.36 -7.35 0.08
CA VAL A 134 1.16 -6.65 -1.20
C VAL A 134 2.46 -6.01 -1.70
N ARG A 135 3.27 -5.42 -0.81
CA ARG A 135 4.59 -4.87 -1.18
C ARG A 135 5.52 -5.96 -1.72
N VAL A 136 5.61 -7.09 -1.02
CA VAL A 136 6.46 -8.22 -1.44
C VAL A 136 5.96 -8.80 -2.76
N ALA A 137 4.65 -9.00 -2.89
CA ALA A 137 4.00 -9.49 -4.11
C ALA A 137 4.29 -8.61 -5.32
N LYS A 138 4.26 -7.27 -5.17
CA LYS A 138 4.64 -6.32 -6.23
C LYS A 138 6.09 -6.51 -6.65
N ALA A 139 7.02 -6.54 -5.69
CA ALA A 139 8.44 -6.68 -5.97
C ALA A 139 8.79 -8.03 -6.63
N MET A 140 8.13 -9.12 -6.23
CA MET A 140 8.36 -10.45 -6.80
C MET A 140 8.11 -10.52 -8.31
N ARG A 141 7.22 -9.67 -8.86
CA ARG A 141 6.93 -9.63 -10.31
C ARG A 141 8.14 -9.21 -11.15
N GLU A 142 9.08 -8.49 -10.55
CA GLU A 142 10.27 -7.95 -11.21
C GLU A 142 11.57 -8.67 -10.79
N LEU A 143 11.44 -9.70 -9.94
CA LEU A 143 12.56 -10.43 -9.32
C LEU A 143 12.41 -11.95 -9.55
N PRO A 144 12.69 -12.43 -10.78
CA PRO A 144 12.44 -13.81 -11.16
C PRO A 144 13.31 -14.83 -10.42
N LEU A 145 14.57 -14.51 -10.09
CA LEU A 145 15.48 -15.44 -9.43
C LEU A 145 15.06 -15.67 -7.97
N ILE A 146 14.77 -14.58 -7.24
CA ILE A 146 14.27 -14.64 -5.87
C ILE A 146 12.91 -15.34 -5.85
N THR A 147 12.03 -15.03 -6.80
CA THR A 147 10.71 -15.67 -6.89
C THR A 147 10.82 -17.16 -7.15
N SER A 148 11.70 -17.60 -8.06
CA SER A 148 11.96 -19.02 -8.31
C SER A 148 12.51 -19.73 -7.08
N ALA A 149 13.47 -19.14 -6.38
CA ALA A 149 14.00 -19.70 -5.14
C ALA A 149 12.90 -19.81 -4.06
N TYR A 150 12.04 -18.80 -3.95
CA TYR A 150 10.96 -18.83 -2.97
C TYR A 150 9.90 -19.89 -3.29
N LEU A 151 9.53 -20.02 -4.56
CA LEU A 151 8.64 -21.09 -5.05
C LEU A 151 9.19 -22.50 -4.80
N SER A 152 10.51 -22.66 -4.85
CA SER A 152 11.18 -23.93 -4.52
C SER A 152 11.29 -24.20 -3.02
N GLY A 153 10.92 -23.24 -2.16
CA GLY A 153 11.05 -23.34 -0.70
C GLY A 153 12.50 -23.21 -0.18
N THR A 154 13.46 -22.87 -1.04
CA THR A 154 14.89 -22.74 -0.66
C THR A 154 15.20 -21.46 0.11
N VAL A 155 14.36 -20.43 -0.02
CA VAL A 155 14.42 -19.20 0.79
C VAL A 155 13.10 -18.98 1.52
N SER A 156 13.18 -18.50 2.76
CA SER A 156 12.00 -18.22 3.58
C SER A 156 11.39 -16.85 3.26
N TYR A 157 10.10 -16.67 3.61
CA TYR A 157 9.40 -15.39 3.48
C TYR A 157 10.18 -14.23 4.10
N SER A 158 10.77 -14.42 5.28
CA SER A 158 11.55 -13.38 5.96
C SER A 158 12.76 -12.91 5.15
N LYS A 159 13.46 -13.82 4.47
CA LYS A 159 14.59 -13.47 3.58
C LYS A 159 14.09 -12.70 2.35
N VAL A 160 13.04 -13.19 1.69
CA VAL A 160 12.43 -12.55 0.51
C VAL A 160 11.92 -11.15 0.84
N ARG A 161 11.19 -11.02 1.95
CA ARG A 161 10.66 -9.76 2.47
C ARG A 161 11.77 -8.73 2.73
N ALA A 162 12.93 -9.16 3.21
CA ALA A 162 14.09 -8.29 3.39
C ALA A 162 14.74 -7.91 2.06
N MET A 163 15.04 -8.88 1.19
CA MET A 163 15.71 -8.66 -0.10
C MET A 163 14.90 -7.75 -1.02
N THR A 164 13.59 -7.95 -1.11
CA THR A 164 12.67 -7.13 -1.94
C THR A 164 12.62 -5.65 -1.58
N ARG A 165 13.31 -5.19 -0.53
CA ARG A 165 13.45 -3.77 -0.18
C ARG A 165 14.61 -3.07 -0.90
N VAL A 166 15.54 -3.84 -1.45
CA VAL A 166 16.80 -3.35 -2.06
C VAL A 166 17.17 -4.07 -3.35
N ALA A 167 16.54 -5.21 -3.62
CA ALA A 167 16.80 -5.99 -4.81
C ALA A 167 16.35 -5.22 -6.07
N THR A 168 17.22 -5.21 -7.06
CA THR A 168 17.02 -4.71 -8.43
C THR A 168 17.45 -5.81 -9.39
N ALA A 169 17.08 -5.71 -10.66
CA ALA A 169 17.51 -6.68 -11.68
C ALA A 169 19.04 -6.89 -11.70
N ASP A 170 19.82 -5.83 -11.48
CA ASP A 170 21.28 -5.88 -11.51
C ASP A 170 21.92 -6.60 -10.31
N ASN A 171 21.29 -6.53 -9.12
CA ASN A 171 21.88 -7.05 -7.88
C ASN A 171 21.18 -8.32 -7.35
N GLU A 172 20.09 -8.73 -7.98
CA GLU A 172 19.22 -9.82 -7.53
C GLU A 172 20.01 -11.12 -7.29
N ALA A 173 20.80 -11.55 -8.28
CA ALA A 173 21.56 -12.80 -8.22
C ALA A 173 22.56 -12.81 -7.04
N SER A 174 23.26 -11.70 -6.82
CA SER A 174 24.25 -11.56 -5.75
C SER A 174 23.60 -11.57 -4.37
N LEU A 175 22.44 -10.91 -4.22
CA LEU A 175 21.67 -10.92 -2.98
C LEU A 175 21.11 -12.30 -2.67
N LEU A 176 20.56 -12.98 -3.68
CA LEU A 176 20.02 -14.32 -3.52
C LEU A 176 21.10 -15.31 -3.08
N GLN A 177 22.28 -15.27 -3.70
CA GLN A 177 23.39 -16.14 -3.32
C GLN A 177 23.74 -15.99 -1.83
N LYS A 178 23.88 -14.74 -1.36
CA LYS A 178 24.13 -14.47 0.07
C LYS A 178 23.00 -14.98 0.96
N ALA A 179 21.76 -14.89 0.49
CA ALA A 179 20.59 -15.34 1.23
C ALA A 179 20.50 -16.87 1.36
N LEU A 180 21.08 -17.64 0.44
CA LEU A 180 21.14 -19.10 0.57
C LEU A 180 22.08 -19.52 1.72
N ASP A 181 23.18 -18.80 1.92
CA ASP A 181 24.25 -19.18 2.85
C ASP A 181 24.12 -18.57 4.25
N ALA A 182 23.17 -17.66 4.48
CA ALA A 182 23.06 -16.91 5.74
C ALA A 182 21.69 -17.01 6.43
N PRO A 183 21.63 -16.93 7.78
CA PRO A 183 20.37 -16.79 8.52
C PRO A 183 19.57 -15.55 8.11
N ALA A 184 18.24 -15.61 8.25
CA ALA A 184 17.35 -14.51 7.87
C ALA A 184 17.69 -13.18 8.56
N ALA A 185 18.11 -13.22 9.83
CA ALA A 185 18.51 -12.03 10.58
C ALA A 185 19.76 -11.34 9.98
N HIS A 186 20.70 -12.10 9.43
CA HIS A 186 21.87 -11.54 8.76
C HIS A 186 21.48 -10.85 7.45
N ILE A 187 20.59 -11.46 6.68
CA ILE A 187 20.05 -10.87 5.44
C ILE A 187 19.24 -9.62 5.72
N GLU A 188 18.45 -9.61 6.80
CA GLU A 188 17.72 -8.41 7.20
C GLU A 188 18.67 -7.26 7.55
N ARG A 189 19.73 -7.53 8.31
CA ARG A 189 20.74 -6.53 8.67
C ARG A 189 21.49 -6.02 7.42
N LEU A 190 21.89 -6.92 6.53
CA LEU A 190 22.54 -6.60 5.26
C LEU A 190 21.66 -5.70 4.40
N CYS A 191 20.40 -6.10 4.14
CA CYS A 191 19.47 -5.35 3.32
C CYS A 191 19.15 -3.97 3.94
N ARG A 192 19.08 -3.89 5.28
CA ARG A 192 18.91 -2.61 5.99
C ARG A 192 20.12 -1.68 5.78
N GLY A 193 21.34 -2.22 5.85
CA GLY A 193 22.57 -1.47 5.57
C GLY A 193 22.65 -1.00 4.12
N LEU A 194 22.39 -1.89 3.16
CA LEU A 194 22.32 -1.57 1.73
C LEU A 194 21.27 -0.50 1.45
N LYS A 195 20.06 -0.61 2.02
CA LYS A 195 19.02 0.41 1.87
C LYS A 195 19.48 1.78 2.34
N LYS A 196 20.29 1.83 3.41
CA LYS A 196 20.88 3.08 3.91
C LYS A 196 21.96 3.60 2.97
N ALA A 197 22.82 2.73 2.44
CA ALA A 197 23.91 3.10 1.52
C ALA A 197 23.42 3.50 0.12
N MET A 198 22.32 2.90 -0.34
CA MET A 198 21.65 3.23 -1.61
C MET A 198 20.88 4.55 -1.53
N ARG A 199 20.78 5.18 -0.35
CA ARG A 199 20.21 6.52 -0.27
C ARG A 199 21.11 7.47 -1.07
N PRO A 200 20.55 8.22 -2.01
CA PRO A 200 21.33 9.20 -2.74
C PRO A 200 21.88 10.19 -1.70
N THR A 201 23.21 10.30 -1.59
CA THR A 201 23.91 11.19 -0.65
C THR A 201 24.83 12.11 -1.42
N ARG A 202 24.99 13.34 -0.94
CA ARG A 202 26.03 14.28 -1.37
C ARG A 202 27.38 13.68 -1.00
N GLY A 203 28.46 14.11 -1.66
CA GLY A 203 29.82 13.59 -1.41
C GLY A 203 30.32 13.71 0.04
N ASN A 204 29.61 14.42 0.92
CA ASN A 204 29.85 14.53 2.36
C ASN A 204 28.96 13.60 3.22
N GLY A 205 28.23 12.65 2.61
CA GLY A 205 27.37 11.70 3.32
C GLY A 205 25.99 12.23 3.74
N VAL A 206 25.64 13.47 3.37
CA VAL A 206 24.31 14.05 3.62
C VAL A 206 23.35 13.61 2.52
N ASP A 207 22.19 13.03 2.84
CA ASP A 207 21.16 12.64 1.86
C ASP A 207 20.93 13.79 0.82
N LEU A 208 20.93 13.47 -0.47
CA LEU A 208 20.68 14.39 -1.59
C LEU A 208 19.28 14.96 -1.52
N ASP A 209 18.33 14.12 -1.12
CA ASP A 209 16.91 14.46 -0.97
C ASP A 209 16.44 14.21 0.47
N PRO A 210 16.87 15.05 1.44
CA PRO A 210 16.50 14.90 2.83
C PRO A 210 15.04 15.35 3.07
N CYS A 211 14.43 16.04 2.10
CA CYS A 211 13.09 16.57 2.23
C CYS A 211 12.08 15.61 1.61
N VAL A 212 11.27 14.97 2.44
CA VAL A 212 10.17 14.13 1.94
C VAL A 212 8.95 14.43 2.79
N GLY A 213 7.88 14.88 2.16
CA GLY A 213 6.56 15.05 2.75
C GLY A 213 5.59 14.02 2.19
N ARG A 214 4.77 13.44 3.05
CA ARG A 214 3.58 12.67 2.65
C ARG A 214 2.46 12.98 3.61
N TRP A 215 1.24 12.94 3.12
CA TRP A 215 0.05 13.00 3.95
C TRP A 215 -0.87 11.84 3.59
N ARG A 216 -1.71 11.44 4.54
CA ARG A 216 -2.79 10.48 4.37
C ARG A 216 -3.86 10.76 5.41
N TRP A 217 -5.08 10.36 5.15
CA TRP A 217 -6.09 10.24 6.19
C TRP A 217 -5.84 8.96 7.00
N ASP A 218 -6.16 8.99 8.29
CA ASP A 218 -6.20 7.79 9.12
C ASP A 218 -7.50 7.03 8.91
N ASP A 219 -7.37 5.72 8.80
CA ASP A 219 -8.49 4.85 8.44
C ASP A 219 -9.38 4.53 9.65
N GLU A 220 -8.87 4.70 10.88
CA GLU A 220 -9.58 4.37 12.13
C GLU A 220 -10.39 5.56 12.67
N ASP A 221 -9.80 6.75 12.72
CA ASP A 221 -10.40 7.95 13.31
C ASP A 221 -10.61 9.11 12.31
N GLY A 222 -10.23 8.93 11.04
CA GLY A 222 -10.36 9.97 10.02
C GLY A 222 -9.38 11.14 10.18
N SER A 223 -8.41 11.08 11.09
CA SER A 223 -7.48 12.19 11.32
C SER A 223 -6.49 12.37 10.16
N LEU A 224 -6.08 13.61 9.86
CA LEU A 224 -5.03 13.87 8.87
C LEU A 224 -3.65 13.53 9.45
N VAL A 225 -2.97 12.54 8.88
CA VAL A 225 -1.61 12.16 9.23
C VAL A 225 -0.63 12.73 8.22
N VAL A 226 0.07 13.80 8.62
CA VAL A 226 1.18 14.38 7.85
C VAL A 226 2.51 13.87 8.39
N THR A 227 3.37 13.38 7.51
CA THR A 227 4.76 13.03 7.84
C THR A 227 5.69 13.79 6.92
N ALA A 228 6.51 14.66 7.50
CA ALA A 228 7.50 15.43 6.77
C ALA A 228 8.88 15.25 7.39
N ARG A 229 9.90 15.17 6.53
CA ARG A 229 11.31 15.30 6.88
C ARG A 229 11.81 16.57 6.24
N PHE A 230 12.52 17.40 7.00
CA PHE A 230 13.07 18.68 6.55
C PHE A 230 14.60 18.64 6.52
N ARG A 231 15.21 19.53 5.74
CA ARG A 231 16.60 19.93 6.00
C ARG A 231 16.70 20.57 7.38
N PRO A 232 17.85 20.49 8.07
CA PRO A 232 18.01 21.08 9.40
C PRO A 232 17.59 22.56 9.47
N GLU A 233 17.99 23.36 8.47
CA GLU A 233 17.67 24.78 8.36
C GLU A 233 16.18 25.05 8.17
N ASP A 234 15.50 24.27 7.31
CA ASP A 234 14.07 24.42 7.06
C ASP A 234 13.24 23.90 8.23
N GLY A 235 13.69 22.82 8.87
CA GLY A 235 13.08 22.31 10.10
C GLY A 235 13.16 23.33 11.24
N LYS A 236 14.27 24.07 11.37
CA LYS A 236 14.38 25.16 12.34
C LYS A 236 13.41 26.31 12.04
N ARG A 237 13.28 26.72 10.77
CA ARG A 237 12.30 27.73 10.35
C ARG A 237 10.87 27.28 10.61
N PHE A 238 10.54 26.04 10.26
CA PHE A 238 9.23 25.44 10.52
C PHE A 238 8.90 25.43 12.01
N LEU A 239 9.80 24.93 12.86
CA LEU A 239 9.58 24.91 14.30
C LEU A 239 9.42 26.33 14.88
N ALA A 240 10.19 27.31 14.42
CA ALA A 240 10.04 28.70 14.85
C ALA A 240 8.67 29.28 14.47
N ALA A 241 8.18 28.99 13.25
CA ALA A 241 6.85 29.40 12.81
C ALA A 241 5.73 28.74 13.63
N VAL A 242 5.84 27.44 13.92
CA VAL A 242 4.90 26.72 14.78
C VAL A 242 4.89 27.29 16.19
N THR A 243 6.06 27.56 16.79
CA THR A 243 6.13 28.23 18.10
C THR A 243 5.47 29.60 18.07
N ARG A 244 5.71 30.39 17.02
CA ARG A 244 5.11 31.71 16.85
C ARG A 244 3.58 31.66 16.76
N ALA A 245 3.05 30.69 16.03
CA ALA A 245 1.61 30.48 15.88
C ALA A 245 0.97 30.01 17.19
N GLU A 246 1.63 29.11 17.92
CA GLU A 246 1.16 28.70 19.25
C GLU A 246 1.11 29.89 20.21
N TYR A 247 2.13 30.75 20.17
CA TYR A 247 2.14 31.97 20.95
C TYR A 247 0.97 32.89 20.57
N GLU A 248 0.72 33.20 19.29
CA GLU A 248 -0.45 34.03 18.93
C GLU A 248 -1.78 33.43 19.38
N ARG A 249 -1.93 32.12 19.22
CA ARG A 249 -3.14 31.40 19.62
C ARG A 249 -3.39 31.46 21.13
N THR A 250 -2.34 31.58 21.94
CA THR A 250 -2.41 31.54 23.42
C THR A 250 -2.12 32.89 24.08
N ARG A 251 -1.71 33.89 23.31
CA ARG A 251 -1.30 35.21 23.81
C ARG A 251 -2.47 35.87 24.52
N THR A 252 -2.22 36.31 25.75
CA THR A 252 -3.10 37.21 26.50
C THR A 252 -2.54 38.65 26.45
N GLU A 253 -3.29 39.66 26.89
CA GLU A 253 -2.89 41.08 26.79
C GLU A 253 -1.57 41.43 27.51
N VAL A 254 -1.04 40.54 28.38
CA VAL A 254 0.22 40.74 29.12
C VAL A 254 1.30 39.81 28.57
N GLU A 255 2.34 40.37 27.97
CA GLU A 255 3.51 39.60 27.52
C GLU A 255 4.43 39.23 28.69
N SER A 256 4.78 37.95 28.82
CA SER A 256 5.81 37.49 29.79
C SER A 256 7.13 37.20 29.08
N GLU A 257 8.25 37.46 29.77
CA GLU A 257 9.60 37.17 29.27
C GLU A 257 9.84 35.67 29.01
N GLY A 258 9.08 34.80 29.69
CA GLY A 258 9.06 33.35 29.47
C GLY A 258 8.48 32.93 28.12
N ASP A 259 7.61 33.73 27.51
CA ASP A 259 6.98 33.41 26.22
C ASP A 259 7.95 33.55 25.05
N ARG A 260 8.94 34.45 25.18
CA ARG A 260 9.91 34.77 24.11
C ARG A 260 10.96 33.68 23.88
N SER A 261 11.10 32.74 24.82
CA SER A 261 12.09 31.66 24.78
C SER A 261 11.47 30.27 24.87
N ALA A 262 10.15 30.16 24.66
CA ALA A 262 9.44 28.89 24.73
C ALA A 262 9.90 27.92 23.62
N PRO A 263 10.13 26.63 23.94
CA PRO A 263 10.42 25.63 22.92
C PRO A 263 9.19 25.39 22.02
N ALA A 264 9.39 24.68 20.91
CA ALA A 264 8.26 24.24 20.08
C ALA A 264 7.27 23.39 20.89
N PRO A 265 5.95 23.57 20.68
CA PRO A 265 4.94 22.87 21.45
C PRO A 265 5.06 21.34 21.25
N PRO A 266 4.93 20.53 22.32
CA PRO A 266 4.96 19.06 22.21
C PRO A 266 3.87 18.50 21.30
N ASN A 267 2.69 19.13 21.29
CA ASN A 267 1.62 18.87 20.32
C ASN A 267 1.49 20.09 19.38
N PRO A 268 2.07 20.04 18.17
CA PRO A 268 2.04 21.17 17.25
C PRO A 268 0.71 21.32 16.50
N VAL A 269 -0.26 20.41 16.66
CA VAL A 269 -1.49 20.40 15.83
C VAL A 269 -2.29 21.71 15.94
N PRO A 270 -2.65 22.22 17.15
CA PRO A 270 -3.38 23.48 17.26
C PRO A 270 -2.61 24.68 16.69
N ALA A 271 -1.29 24.70 16.92
CA ALA A 271 -0.40 25.73 16.39
C ALA A 271 -0.32 25.71 14.86
N LEU A 272 -0.34 24.52 14.26
CA LEU A 272 -0.34 24.36 12.80
C LEU A 272 -1.65 24.85 12.17
N VAL A 273 -2.79 24.61 12.82
CA VAL A 273 -4.09 25.15 12.39
C VAL A 273 -4.07 26.68 12.46
N ALA A 274 -3.66 27.26 13.59
CA ALA A 274 -3.52 28.71 13.73
C ALA A 274 -2.53 29.30 12.71
N MET A 275 -1.43 28.58 12.42
CA MET A 275 -0.48 28.99 11.39
C MET A 275 -1.11 29.03 9.99
N ALA A 276 -1.97 28.06 9.66
CA ALA A 276 -2.69 28.05 8.38
C ALA A 276 -3.74 29.18 8.31
N GLU A 277 -4.50 29.41 9.38
CA GLU A 277 -5.48 30.51 9.48
C GLU A 277 -4.80 31.87 9.29
N MET A 278 -3.70 32.14 10.00
CA MET A 278 -2.93 33.38 9.83
C MET A 278 -2.43 33.58 8.40
N VAL A 279 -2.06 32.51 7.70
CA VAL A 279 -1.63 32.59 6.29
C VAL A 279 -2.82 32.93 5.40
N CYS A 280 -3.98 32.30 5.61
CA CYS A 280 -5.20 32.61 4.87
C CYS A 280 -5.65 34.07 5.11
N ASP A 281 -5.58 34.55 6.35
CA ASP A 281 -5.95 35.93 6.70
C ASP A 281 -4.97 36.98 6.13
N ALA A 282 -3.67 36.65 6.09
CA ALA A 282 -2.65 37.57 5.60
C ALA A 282 -2.55 37.61 4.07
N ILE A 283 -2.99 36.55 3.38
CA ILE A 283 -2.96 36.47 1.92
C ILE A 283 -4.31 36.96 1.37
N ASP A 284 -4.33 38.22 0.96
CA ASP A 284 -5.42 38.80 0.18
C ASP A 284 -5.28 38.33 -1.29
N SER A 285 -5.71 37.08 -1.59
CA SER A 285 -5.60 36.51 -2.95
C SER A 285 -6.91 36.72 -3.72
N PRO A 286 -6.94 37.60 -4.75
CA PRO A 286 -8.11 37.78 -5.61
C PRO A 286 -8.35 36.59 -6.56
N VAL A 287 -7.43 35.63 -6.62
CA VAL A 287 -7.53 34.42 -7.45
C VAL A 287 -7.73 33.23 -6.52
N VAL A 288 -8.95 32.72 -6.49
CA VAL A 288 -9.27 31.46 -5.81
C VAL A 288 -8.91 30.33 -6.77
N SER A 289 -7.88 29.55 -6.45
CA SER A 289 -7.59 28.30 -7.15
C SER A 289 -8.57 27.24 -6.65
N PRO A 290 -9.34 26.55 -7.52
CA PRO A 290 -10.23 25.48 -7.08
C PRO A 290 -9.51 24.35 -6.30
N ALA A 291 -8.21 24.15 -6.57
CA ALA A 291 -7.39 23.16 -5.86
C ALA A 291 -6.98 23.58 -4.43
N ALA A 292 -7.30 24.81 -4.03
CA ALA A 292 -7.09 25.33 -2.67
C ALA A 292 -8.42 25.53 -1.92
N GLU A 293 -9.54 25.07 -2.49
CA GLU A 293 -10.86 25.11 -1.85
C GLU A 293 -11.10 23.80 -1.07
N VAL A 294 -11.66 23.92 0.13
CA VAL A 294 -12.13 22.75 0.88
C VAL A 294 -13.49 22.36 0.31
N LEU A 295 -13.50 21.29 -0.48
CA LEU A 295 -14.71 20.75 -1.08
C LEU A 295 -15.33 19.71 -0.16
N VAL A 296 -16.60 19.91 0.15
CA VAL A 296 -17.43 18.96 0.90
C VAL A 296 -18.52 18.45 -0.03
N HIS A 297 -18.52 17.16 -0.27
CA HIS A 297 -19.59 16.49 -1.01
C HIS A 297 -20.72 16.16 -0.04
N LEU A 298 -21.88 16.77 -0.27
CA LEU A 298 -23.11 16.44 0.42
C LEU A 298 -23.78 15.27 -0.33
N GLY A 299 -24.21 14.23 0.38
CA GLY A 299 -24.96 13.12 -0.21
C GLY A 299 -26.27 13.62 -0.84
N ASP A 300 -26.61 13.10 -2.02
CA ASP A 300 -27.84 13.49 -2.72
C ASP A 300 -29.03 12.67 -2.19
N SER A 301 -30.05 13.38 -1.72
CA SER A 301 -31.19 12.93 -0.89
C SER A 301 -32.18 11.91 -1.50
N THR A 302 -31.72 10.91 -2.27
CA THR A 302 -32.65 10.07 -3.06
C THR A 302 -32.78 8.60 -2.71
N GLU A 303 -31.91 7.95 -1.91
CA GLU A 303 -32.15 6.56 -1.47
C GLU A 303 -31.66 6.28 -0.04
N ALA A 304 -32.51 5.66 0.77
CA ALA A 304 -32.38 5.50 2.21
C ALA A 304 -31.11 4.75 2.66
N GLY A 305 -30.08 5.50 3.05
CA GLY A 305 -28.93 5.08 3.83
C GLY A 305 -28.16 6.32 4.26
N CYS A 306 -28.03 6.54 5.58
CA CYS A 306 -27.56 7.77 6.24
C CYS A 306 -26.69 8.71 5.38
N ASP A 307 -27.20 9.92 5.15
CA ASP A 307 -26.47 11.04 4.54
C ASP A 307 -25.20 11.30 5.36
N HIS A 308 -24.03 11.05 4.77
CA HIS A 308 -22.76 11.45 5.37
C HIS A 308 -22.06 12.40 4.40
N ALA A 309 -21.94 13.66 4.80
CA ALA A 309 -21.06 14.60 4.13
C ALA A 309 -19.63 14.04 4.18
N HIS A 310 -18.82 14.28 3.17
CA HIS A 310 -17.42 13.87 3.18
C HIS A 310 -16.54 14.90 2.48
N PHE A 311 -15.28 14.97 2.88
CA PHE A 311 -14.30 15.77 2.14
C PHE A 311 -13.98 15.12 0.79
N ASP A 312 -13.70 15.95 -0.21
CA ASP A 312 -13.15 15.47 -1.49
C ASP A 312 -11.85 14.68 -1.24
N ASP A 313 -11.82 13.42 -1.70
CA ASP A 313 -10.75 12.45 -1.42
C ASP A 313 -10.41 12.27 0.09
N GLY A 314 -11.38 12.46 1.00
CA GLY A 314 -11.19 12.42 2.45
C GLY A 314 -12.21 11.58 3.24
N PRO A 315 -12.15 11.62 4.58
CA PRO A 315 -13.07 10.88 5.46
C PRO A 315 -14.48 11.48 5.43
N GLY A 316 -15.44 10.69 5.92
CA GLY A 316 -16.79 11.18 6.22
C GLY A 316 -16.78 12.14 7.40
N LEU A 317 -17.66 13.13 7.34
CA LEU A 317 -17.91 14.14 8.36
C LEU A 317 -19.13 13.72 9.17
N ASP A 318 -19.02 13.85 10.49
CA ASP A 318 -20.17 13.84 11.38
C ASP A 318 -20.93 15.19 11.33
N ASP A 319 -22.14 15.20 11.87
CA ASP A 319 -23.05 16.36 11.80
C ASP A 319 -22.49 17.60 12.52
N GLU A 320 -21.71 17.43 13.60
CA GLU A 320 -21.12 18.54 14.34
C GLU A 320 -19.97 19.18 13.54
N THR A 321 -19.07 18.35 13.00
CA THR A 321 -17.97 18.82 12.14
C THR A 321 -18.52 19.46 10.86
N LEU A 322 -19.57 18.89 10.26
CA LEU A 322 -20.23 19.45 9.09
C LEU A 322 -20.81 20.84 9.39
N ALA A 323 -21.51 21.01 10.52
CA ALA A 323 -22.06 22.30 10.93
C ALA A 323 -20.95 23.36 11.13
N GLN A 324 -19.80 22.95 11.68
CA GLN A 324 -18.65 23.85 11.85
C GLN A 324 -18.05 24.28 10.51
N VAL A 325 -17.85 23.35 9.57
CA VAL A 325 -17.33 23.66 8.23
C VAL A 325 -18.29 24.56 7.46
N LEU A 326 -19.60 24.31 7.55
CA LEU A 326 -20.62 25.11 6.88
C LEU A 326 -20.68 26.55 7.41
N CYS A 327 -20.49 26.77 8.71
CA CYS A 327 -20.49 28.11 9.34
C CYS A 327 -19.46 29.07 8.73
N SER A 328 -18.35 28.55 8.21
CA SER A 328 -17.26 29.34 7.62
C SER A 328 -17.17 29.24 6.09
N SER A 329 -18.19 28.67 5.45
CA SER A 329 -18.17 28.38 4.01
C SER A 329 -19.08 29.30 3.19
N VAL A 330 -18.73 29.48 1.90
CA VAL A 330 -19.62 30.08 0.91
C VAL A 330 -20.08 28.97 -0.02
N MET A 331 -21.38 28.65 0.00
CA MET A 331 -21.96 27.63 -0.87
C MET A 331 -21.88 28.10 -2.33
N ARG A 332 -21.15 27.35 -3.17
CA ARG A 332 -21.16 27.53 -4.63
C ARG A 332 -22.05 26.44 -5.23
N VAL A 333 -23.15 26.87 -5.85
CA VAL A 333 -24.12 26.03 -6.57
C VAL A 333 -23.68 25.86 -8.02
#